data_AF-K2F5N8-F1
#
_entry.id   AF-K2F5N8-F1
#
_cell.length_a   1.000
_cell.length_b   1.000
_cell.length_c   1.000
_cell.angle_alpha   90.00
_cell.angle_beta   90.00
_cell.angle_gamma   90.00
#
_symmetry.space_group_name_H-M   'P 1'
#
loop_
_entity.id
_entity.type
_entity.pdbx_description
1 polymer ?
#
loop_
_entity_poly.entity_id
_entity_poly.type
_entity_poly.pdbx_seq_one_letter_code
_entity_poly.pdbx_strand_id
1 'polypeptide(L)'
;MGLIHVMENLSDPSKLGGGIAVAFVATIYGVGSANLLFLPIANKLKALIGHQVTIREMLIEGLGSIANGENPRVIETKLQGYIL
;
A
#
# COMPACT_ATOMS: atom_id res chain seq x y z
N MET A 1 18.58 -18.62 2.30
CA MET A 1 19.48 -19.29 1.33
C MET A 1 20.94 -18.88 1.48
N GLY A 2 21.30 -17.58 1.57
CA GLY A 2 22.71 -17.16 1.67
C GLY A 2 23.43 -17.56 2.97
N LEU A 3 22.84 -17.28 4.15
CA LEU A 3 23.44 -17.64 5.44
C LEU A 3 23.41 -19.16 5.74
N ILE A 4 22.42 -19.87 5.21
CA ILE A 4 22.26 -21.33 5.41
C ILE A 4 23.40 -22.08 4.72
N HIS A 5 23.79 -21.65 3.51
CA HIS A 5 24.93 -22.23 2.78
C HIS A 5 26.29 -21.93 3.43
N VAL A 6 26.41 -20.79 4.13
CA VAL A 6 27.63 -20.40 4.84
C VAL A 6 27.82 -21.21 6.12
N MET A 7 26.74 -21.61 6.80
CA MET A 7 26.80 -22.45 7.99
C MET A 7 27.11 -23.93 7.68
N GLU A 8 26.81 -24.40 6.46
CA GLU A 8 27.16 -25.75 5.99
C GLU A 8 28.66 -25.90 5.67
N ASN A 9 29.37 -24.81 5.40
CA ASN A 9 30.79 -24.77 4.99
C ASN A 9 31.66 -23.96 5.97
N LEU A 10 31.58 -24.29 7.26
CA LEU A 10 32.33 -23.61 8.32
C LEU A 10 33.86 -23.85 8.27
N SER A 11 34.34 -24.69 7.35
CA SER A 11 35.72 -25.15 7.24
C SER A 11 36.65 -24.28 6.39
N ASP A 12 36.13 -23.28 5.65
CA ASP A 12 36.91 -22.43 4.74
C ASP A 12 36.58 -20.92 4.95
N PRO A 13 37.34 -20.18 5.78
CA PRO A 13 37.09 -18.76 6.09
C PRO A 13 37.03 -17.86 4.84
N SER A 14 37.74 -18.23 3.77
CA SER A 14 37.77 -17.50 2.49
C SER A 14 36.43 -17.53 1.74
N LYS A 15 35.59 -18.55 1.95
CA LYS A 15 34.26 -18.67 1.31
C LYS A 15 33.14 -18.03 2.16
N LEU A 16 33.40 -17.79 3.44
CA LEU A 16 32.47 -17.14 4.37
C LEU A 16 32.16 -15.69 3.93
N GLY A 17 33.20 -14.94 3.54
CA GLY A 17 33.07 -13.53 3.16
C GLY A 17 32.17 -13.30 1.94
N GLY A 18 32.26 -14.17 0.93
CA GLY A 18 31.42 -14.08 -0.28
C GLY A 18 29.93 -14.30 0.01
N GLY A 19 29.59 -15.31 0.82
CA GLY A 19 28.20 -15.59 1.17
C GLY A 19 27.55 -14.50 2.04
N ILE A 20 28.32 -13.87 2.92
CA ILE A 20 27.87 -12.72 3.72
C ILE A 20 27.65 -11.49 2.83
N ALA A 21 28.56 -11.21 1.88
CA ALA A 21 28.41 -10.10 0.94
C ALA A 21 27.13 -10.23 0.09
N VAL A 22 26.84 -11.43 -0.43
CA VAL A 22 25.60 -11.67 -1.19
C VAL A 22 24.34 -11.47 -0.33
N ALA A 23 24.37 -11.88 0.94
CA ALA A 23 23.25 -11.67 1.86
C ALA A 23 22.95 -10.18 2.12
N PHE A 24 23.99 -9.36 2.27
CA PHE A 24 23.83 -7.92 2.42
C PHE A 24 23.29 -7.25 1.14
N VAL A 25 23.81 -7.62 -0.02
CA VAL A 25 23.32 -7.09 -1.31
C VAL A 25 21.85 -7.46 -1.52
N ALA A 26 21.47 -8.71 -1.24
CA ALA A 26 20.07 -9.15 -1.31
C ALA A 26 19.15 -8.33 -0.37
N THR A 27 19.64 -8.00 0.83
CA THR A 27 18.90 -7.17 1.79
C THR A 27 18.74 -5.73 1.31
N ILE A 28 19.79 -5.13 0.72
CA ILE A 28 19.72 -3.78 0.15
C ILE A 28 18.74 -3.73 -1.02
N TYR A 29 18.78 -4.69 -1.94
CA TYR A 29 17.84 -4.74 -3.06
C TYR A 29 16.40 -4.98 -2.58
N GLY A 30 16.21 -5.84 -1.57
CA GLY A 30 14.89 -6.09 -0.99
C GLY A 30 14.30 -4.85 -0.31
N VAL A 31 15.01 -4.29 0.67
CA VAL A 31 14.55 -3.10 1.41
C VAL A 31 14.46 -1.88 0.49
N GLY A 32 15.43 -1.73 -0.43
CA GLY A 32 15.46 -0.65 -1.41
C GLY A 32 14.25 -0.69 -2.34
N SER A 33 13.98 -1.82 -2.98
CA SER A 33 12.82 -1.95 -3.87
C SER A 33 11.48 -1.84 -3.12
N ALA A 34 11.38 -2.38 -1.90
CA ALA A 34 10.20 -2.26 -1.06
C ALA A 34 9.87 -0.78 -0.76
N ASN A 35 10.84 -0.01 -0.28
CA ASN A 35 10.60 1.37 0.14
C ASN A 35 10.52 2.35 -1.02
N LEU A 36 11.31 2.16 -2.09
CA LEU A 36 11.37 3.10 -3.22
C LEU A 36 10.27 2.87 -4.26
N LEU A 37 9.80 1.64 -4.44
CA LEU A 37 8.84 1.31 -5.50
C LEU A 37 7.51 0.83 -4.93
N PHE A 38 7.52 -0.25 -4.15
CA PHE A 38 6.28 -0.91 -3.75
C PHE A 38 5.45 -0.08 -2.76
N LEU A 39 6.08 0.54 -1.76
CA LEU A 39 5.37 1.41 -0.81
C LEU A 39 4.73 2.65 -1.46
N PRO A 40 5.43 3.46 -2.30
CA PRO A 40 4.79 4.61 -2.94
C PRO A 40 3.68 4.19 -3.91
N ILE A 41 3.85 3.07 -4.64
CA ILE A 41 2.80 2.54 -5.51
C ILE A 41 1.57 2.14 -4.69
N ALA A 42 1.76 1.43 -3.57
CA ALA A 42 0.67 1.03 -2.69
C ALA A 42 -0.07 2.24 -2.10
N ASN A 43 0.66 3.27 -1.66
CA ASN A 43 0.06 4.50 -1.14
C ASN A 43 -0.72 5.25 -2.21
N LYS A 44 -0.18 5.36 -3.44
CA LYS A 44 -0.90 5.98 -4.56
C LYS A 44 -2.18 5.21 -4.89
N LEU A 45 -2.13 3.89 -4.89
CA LEU A 45 -3.31 3.06 -5.15
C LEU A 45 -4.36 3.22 -4.04
N LYS A 46 -3.94 3.25 -2.77
CA LYS A 46 -4.85 3.52 -1.65
C LYS A 46 -5.51 4.88 -1.75
N ALA A 47 -4.79 5.92 -2.15
CA ALA A 47 -5.37 7.25 -2.35
C ALA A 47 -6.43 7.25 -3.47
N LEU A 48 -6.15 6.59 -4.59
CA LEU A 48 -7.12 6.43 -5.69
C LEU A 48 -8.37 5.65 -5.25
N ILE A 49 -8.19 4.58 -4.49
CA ILE A 49 -9.30 3.80 -3.94
C ILE A 49 -10.11 4.65 -2.96
N GLY A 50 -9.45 5.40 -2.06
CA GLY A 50 -10.11 6.29 -1.11
C GLY A 50 -11.04 7.28 -1.81
N HIS A 51 -10.56 7.94 -2.86
CA HIS A 51 -11.38 8.85 -3.65
C HIS A 51 -12.59 8.16 -4.30
N GLN A 52 -12.39 6.97 -4.86
CA GLN A 52 -13.51 6.21 -5.43
C GLN A 52 -14.52 5.74 -4.38
N VAL A 53 -14.07 5.38 -3.19
CA VAL A 53 -14.95 5.01 -2.07
C VAL A 53 -15.80 6.22 -1.66
N THR A 54 -15.20 7.40 -1.47
CA THR A 54 -15.93 8.63 -1.12
C THR A 54 -17.01 8.98 -2.14
N ILE A 55 -16.73 8.85 -3.44
CA ILE A 55 -17.74 9.08 -4.49
C ILE A 55 -18.87 8.05 -4.41
N ARG A 56 -18.56 6.78 -4.18
CA ARG A 56 -19.57 5.73 -4.07
C ARG A 56 -20.44 5.90 -2.82
N GLU A 57 -19.84 6.29 -1.70
CA GLU A 57 -20.56 6.62 -0.46
C GLU A 57 -21.51 7.80 -0.69
N MET A 58 -21.03 8.88 -1.31
CA MET A 58 -21.85 10.03 -1.70
C MET A 58 -23.06 9.61 -2.56
N LEU A 59 -22.85 8.74 -3.56
CA LEU A 59 -23.93 8.26 -4.42
C LEU A 59 -24.96 7.41 -3.66
N ILE A 60 -24.51 6.51 -2.78
CA ILE A 60 -25.39 5.67 -1.97
C ILE A 60 -26.24 6.53 -1.03
N GLU A 61 -25.62 7.49 -0.35
CA GLU A 61 -26.31 8.41 0.56
C GLU A 61 -27.32 9.30 -0.18
N GLY A 62 -26.94 9.82 -1.36
CA GLY A 62 -27.81 10.62 -2.21
C GLY A 62 -29.02 9.82 -2.70
N LEU A 63 -28.80 8.61 -3.23
CA LEU A 63 -29.89 7.74 -3.68
C LEU A 63 -30.79 7.31 -2.52
N GLY A 64 -30.22 6.97 -1.36
CA GLY A 64 -30.98 6.64 -0.15
C GLY A 64 -31.85 7.80 0.32
N SER A 65 -31.31 9.02 0.32
CA SER A 65 -32.06 10.22 0.73
C SER A 65 -33.21 10.55 -0.24
N ILE A 66 -33.01 10.33 -1.55
CA ILE A 66 -34.08 10.46 -2.56
C ILE A 66 -35.17 9.42 -2.33
N ALA A 67 -34.80 8.16 -2.08
CA ALA A 67 -35.76 7.09 -1.82
C ALA A 67 -36.60 7.32 -0.55
N ASN A 68 -35.99 7.95 0.47
CA ASN A 68 -36.67 8.35 1.71
C ASN A 68 -37.54 9.61 1.55
N GLY A 69 -37.52 10.28 0.39
CA GLY A 69 -38.31 11.49 0.15
C GLY A 69 -37.82 12.72 0.92
N GLU A 70 -36.52 12.77 1.26
CA GLU A 70 -35.95 13.93 1.93
C GLU A 70 -36.03 15.20 1.06
N ASN A 71 -36.10 16.37 1.70
CA ASN A 71 -36.15 17.65 0.99
C ASN A 71 -34.86 17.83 0.16
N PRO A 72 -34.93 18.14 -1.15
CA PRO A 72 -33.76 18.30 -2.01
C PRO A 72 -32.69 19.26 -1.46
N ARG A 73 -33.09 20.32 -0.72
CA ARG A 73 -32.14 21.24 -0.07
C ARG A 73 -31.30 20.57 1.02
N VAL A 74 -31.89 19.63 1.75
CA VAL A 74 -31.20 18.88 2.81
C VAL A 74 -30.24 17.87 2.18
N ILE A 75 -30.66 17.20 1.10
CA ILE A 75 -29.82 16.28 0.34
C ILE A 75 -28.60 17.02 -0.24
N GLU A 76 -28.81 18.18 -0.87
CA GLU A 76 -27.73 19.01 -1.40
C GLU A 76 -26.72 19.41 -0.31
N THR A 77 -27.21 19.84 0.85
CA THR A 77 -26.35 20.20 1.99
C THR A 77 -25.53 19.01 2.49
N LYS A 78 -26.15 17.82 2.58
CA LYS A 78 -25.45 16.57 2.96
C LYS A 78 -24.37 16.19 1.95
N LEU A 79 -24.68 16.24 0.66
CA LEU A 79 -23.75 15.86 -0.41
C LEU A 79 -22.59 16.86 -0.59
N GLN A 80 -22.83 18.15 -0.31
CA GLN A 80 -21.76 19.17 -0.29
C GLN A 80 -20.66 18.85 0.73
N GLY A 81 -20.98 18.16 1.82
CA GLY A 81 -20.00 17.72 2.83
C GLY A 81 -19.00 16.67 2.34
N TYR A 82 -19.26 15.98 1.22
CA TYR A 82 -18.36 15.01 0.61
C TYR A 82 -17.39 15.62 -0.42
N ILE A 83 -17.62 16.88 -0.82
CA ILE A 83 -16.82 17.60 -1.83
C ILE A 83 -15.76 18.50 -1.16
N LEU A 84 -15.96 18.86 0.11
CA LEU A 84 -15.09 19.73 0.91
C LEU A 84 -13.94 18.95 1.57
#